data_AF-A0A6P1E2Q0-F1
#
_entry.id   AF-A0A6P1E2Q0-F1
#
_cell.length_a   1.000
_cell.length_b   1.000
_cell.length_c   1.000
_cell.angle_alpha   90.00
_cell.angle_beta   90.00
_cell.angle_gamma   90.00
#
_symmetry.space_group_name_H-M   'P 1'
#
loop_
_entity.id
_entity.type
_entity.pdbx_description
1 polymer ?
#
loop_
_entity_poly.entity_id
_entity_poly.type
_entity_poly.pdbx_seq_one_letter_code
_entity_poly.pdbx_strand_id
1 'polypeptide(L)' 'MISGVGQAGFSGIQAGMEGLRQNAAEIAGARREDGSSVRDIAAPLVEQKENLRQVEASAKVFKASDEALKSLIDIMA' A
#
# COMPACT_ATOMS: atom_id res chain seq x y z
N MET A 1 8.69 19.49 7.80
CA MET A 1 7.68 19.34 6.73
C MET A 1 8.02 18.16 5.82
N ILE A 2 9.16 18.14 5.13
CA ILE A 2 9.55 17.02 4.24
C ILE A 2 9.70 15.68 4.98
N SER A 3 10.29 15.69 6.19
CA SER A 3 10.35 14.51 7.06
C SER A 3 8.97 13.94 7.41
N GLY A 4 7.97 14.80 7.61
CA GLY A 4 6.59 14.40 7.87
C GLY A 4 5.90 13.81 6.64
N VAL A 5 6.21 14.28 5.44
CA VAL A 5 5.69 13.73 4.18
C VAL A 5 6.28 12.34 3.90
N GLY A 6 7.59 12.16 4.14
CA GLY A 6 8.22 10.84 4.05
C GLY A 6 7.60 9.83 5.02
N GLN A 7 7.35 10.24 6.27
CA GLN A 7 6.70 9.37 7.26
C GLN A 7 5.26 9.01 6.86
N ALA A 8 4.49 9.96 6.30
CA ALA A 8 3.15 9.68 5.79
C ALA A 8 3.18 8.68 4.61
N GLY A 9 4.13 8.83 3.69
CA GLY A 9 4.37 7.86 2.61
C GLY A 9 4.72 6.48 3.16
N PHE A 10 5.60 6.38 4.15
CA PHE A 10 5.94 5.09 4.75
C PHE A 10 4.75 4.45 5.48
N SER A 11 3.97 5.23 6.23
CA SER A 11 2.77 4.76 6.91
C SER A 11 1.71 4.26 5.90
N GLY A 12 1.53 4.95 4.78
CA GLY A 12 0.64 4.52 3.70
C GLY A 12 1.08 3.20 3.05
N ILE A 13 2.39 2.98 2.88
CA ILE A 13 2.92 1.68 2.41
C ILE A 13 2.56 0.57 3.41
N GLN A 14 2.77 0.79 4.71
CA GLN A 14 2.46 -0.24 5.72
C GLN A 14 0.97 -0.58 5.73
N ALA A 15 0.09 0.43 5.72
CA ALA A 15 -1.35 0.24 5.72
C ALA A 15 -1.82 -0.51 4.46
N GLY A 16 -1.33 -0.12 3.27
CA GLY A 16 -1.65 -0.81 2.03
C GLY A 16 -1.14 -2.26 2.01
N MET A 17 0.06 -2.52 2.52
CA MET A 17 0.60 -3.88 2.63
C MET A 17 -0.18 -4.77 3.59
N GLU A 18 -0.69 -4.22 4.69
CA GLU A 18 -1.56 -4.94 5.61
C GLU A 18 -2.89 -5.31 4.94
N GLY A 19 -3.53 -4.36 4.26
CA GLY A 19 -4.74 -4.63 3.49
C GLY A 19 -4.51 -5.65 2.37
N LEU A 20 -3.33 -5.64 1.70
CA LEU A 20 -2.98 -6.65 0.72
C LEU A 20 -2.94 -8.06 1.33
N ARG A 21 -2.39 -8.22 2.53
CA ARG A 21 -2.32 -9.52 3.22
C ARG A 21 -3.70 -10.03 3.61
N GLN A 22 -4.55 -9.15 4.13
CA GLN A 22 -5.91 -9.50 4.52
C GLN A 22 -6.72 -9.99 3.31
N ASN A 23 -6.70 -9.22 2.22
CA ASN A 23 -7.44 -9.59 1.01
C ASN A 23 -6.90 -10.88 0.37
N ALA A 24 -5.58 -11.09 0.41
CA ALA A 24 -4.98 -12.33 -0.08
C ALA A 24 -5.42 -13.55 0.74
N ALA A 25 -5.53 -13.42 2.06
CA ALA A 25 -6.05 -14.46 2.94
C ALA A 25 -7.53 -14.77 2.64
N GLU A 26 -8.35 -13.73 2.41
CA GLU A 26 -9.75 -13.89 2.00
C GLU A 26 -9.88 -14.57 0.63
N ILE A 27 -9.09 -14.17 -0.36
CA ILE A 27 -9.10 -14.77 -1.70
C ILE A 27 -8.67 -16.24 -1.64
N ALA A 28 -7.63 -16.56 -0.87
CA ALA A 28 -7.18 -17.94 -0.67
C ALA A 28 -8.24 -18.79 0.07
N GLY A 29 -8.93 -18.19 1.05
CA GLY A 29 -10.01 -18.82 1.81
C GLY A 29 -11.34 -18.91 1.07
N ALA A 30 -11.55 -18.18 -0.04
CA ALA A 30 -12.79 -18.21 -0.81
C ALA A 30 -13.04 -19.56 -1.49
N ARG A 31 -12.00 -20.41 -1.64
CA ARG A 31 -12.10 -21.78 -2.15
C ARG A 31 -12.21 -22.77 -0.99
N ARG A 32 -13.31 -22.75 -0.24
CA ARG A 32 -13.63 -23.81 0.74
C ARG A 32 -14.25 -25.02 0.04
N GLU A 33 -14.01 -26.21 0.60
CA GLU A 33 -14.42 -27.52 0.04
C GLU A 33 -15.93 -27.66 -0.18
N ASP A 34 -16.74 -26.81 0.47
CA ASP A 34 -18.20 -26.76 0.37
C ASP A 34 -18.72 -25.81 -0.74
N GLY A 35 -17.82 -25.13 -1.46
CA GLY A 35 -18.18 -24.14 -2.47
C GLY A 35 -18.77 -22.84 -1.90
N SER A 36 -18.74 -22.64 -0.58
CA SER A 36 -19.30 -21.46 0.09
C SER A 36 -18.21 -20.42 0.40
N SER A 37 -18.31 -19.25 -0.23
CA SER A 37 -17.50 -18.08 0.15
C SER A 37 -18.20 -17.31 1.28
N VAL A 38 -17.44 -16.80 2.26
CA VAL A 38 -17.97 -15.91 3.33
C VAL A 38 -18.55 -14.62 2.74
N ARG A 39 -18.00 -14.21 1.59
CA ARG A 39 -18.23 -12.97 0.86
C ARG A 39 -17.88 -13.21 -0.60
N ASP A 40 -18.59 -12.57 -1.53
CA ASP A 40 -18.27 -12.58 -2.95
C ASP A 40 -16.78 -12.23 -3.19
N ILE A 41 -16.05 -13.14 -3.85
CA ILE A 41 -14.63 -13.00 -4.18
C ILE A 41 -14.31 -11.73 -4.99
N ALA A 42 -15.30 -11.17 -5.70
CA ALA A 42 -15.14 -9.92 -6.42
C ALA A 42 -14.68 -8.77 -5.50
N ALA A 43 -15.18 -8.73 -4.27
CA ALA A 43 -14.91 -7.64 -3.36
C ALA A 43 -13.45 -7.61 -2.83
N PRO A 44 -12.88 -8.70 -2.25
CA PRO A 44 -11.48 -8.70 -1.85
C PRO A 44 -10.54 -8.53 -3.06
N LEU A 45 -10.94 -8.92 -4.28
CA LEU A 45 -10.15 -8.65 -5.49
C LEU A 45 -10.10 -7.16 -5.86
N VAL A 46 -11.20 -6.43 -5.74
CA VAL A 46 -11.23 -4.98 -5.96
C VAL A 46 -10.41 -4.27 -4.88
N GLU A 47 -10.64 -4.61 -3.61
CA GLU A 47 -9.90 -4.06 -2.48
C GLU A 47 -8.39 -4.37 -2.61
N GLN A 48 -8.01 -5.54 -3.15
CA GLN A 48 -6.60 -5.90 -3.41
C GLN A 48 -5.96 -4.91 -4.39
N LYS A 49 -6.68 -4.50 -5.43
CA LYS A 49 -6.22 -3.49 -6.40
C LYS A 49 -6.14 -2.10 -5.79
N GLU A 50 -7.09 -1.72 -4.94
CA GLU A 50 -7.06 -0.45 -4.22
C GLU A 50 -5.86 -0.36 -3.27
N ASN A 51 -5.64 -1.40 -2.47
CA ASN A 51 -4.49 -1.49 -1.56
C ASN A 51 -3.16 -1.46 -2.31
N LEU A 52 -3.06 -2.11 -3.47
CA LEU A 52 -1.88 -2.01 -4.33
C LEU A 52 -1.64 -0.57 -4.80
N ARG A 53 -2.68 0.12 -5.30
CA ARG A 53 -2.57 1.52 -5.73
C ARG A 53 -2.18 2.43 -4.57
N GLN A 54 -2.67 2.16 -3.36
CA GLN A 54 -2.28 2.91 -2.16
C GLN A 54 -0.79 2.74 -1.84
N VAL A 55 -0.25 1.51 -1.93
CA VAL A 55 1.18 1.25 -1.76
C VAL A 55 2.00 2.01 -2.82
N GLU A 56 1.60 1.92 -4.10
CA GLU A 56 2.29 2.59 -5.20
C GLU A 56 2.30 4.12 -5.04
N ALA A 57 1.15 4.71 -4.70
CA ALA A 57 1.03 6.14 -4.46
C ALA A 57 1.89 6.58 -3.27
N SER A 58 1.86 5.82 -2.18
CA SER A 58 2.62 6.11 -0.96
C SER A 58 4.14 5.97 -1.18
N ALA A 59 4.57 5.00 -1.98
CA ALA A 59 5.95 4.84 -2.43
C ALA A 59 6.42 6.03 -3.27
N LYS A 60 5.56 6.55 -4.14
CA LYS A 60 5.87 7.76 -4.92
C LYS A 60 6.05 8.99 -4.03
N VAL A 61 5.20 9.16 -3.01
CA VAL A 61 5.33 10.25 -2.03
C VAL A 61 6.62 10.13 -1.22
N PHE A 62 6.96 8.92 -0.76
CA PHE A 62 8.21 8.67 -0.05
C PHE A 62 9.43 9.02 -0.92
N LYS A 63 9.45 8.53 -2.17
CA LYS A 63 10.53 8.80 -3.12
C LYS A 63 10.68 10.28 -3.43
N ALA A 64 9.58 10.99 -3.67
CA ALA A 64 9.62 12.44 -3.90
C ALA A 64 10.17 13.21 -2.68
N SER A 65 9.87 12.72 -1.46
CA SER A 65 10.42 13.31 -0.24
C SER A 65 11.93 13.10 -0.12
N ASP A 66 12.41 11.90 -0.46
CA ASP A 66 13.84 11.56 -0.48
C ASP A 66 14.60 12.39 -1.53
N GLU A 67 14.06 12.49 -2.75
CA GLU A 67 14.63 13.32 -3.82
C GLU A 67 14.70 14.80 -3.44
N ALA A 68 13.66 15.32 -2.78
CA ALA A 68 13.67 16.70 -2.27
C ALA A 68 14.77 16.90 -1.21
N LEU A 69 14.93 15.97 -0.26
CA LEU A 69 16.00 16.04 0.74
C LEU A 69 17.38 16.00 0.09
N LYS A 70 17.58 15.10 -0.87
CA LYS A 70 18.83 15.02 -1.63
C LYS A 70 19.14 16.33 -2.34
N SER A 71 18.16 16.93 -3.02
CA SER A 71 18.36 18.20 -3.71
C SER A 71 18.77 19.33 -2.77
N LEU A 72 18.24 19.36 -1.54
CA LEU A 72 18.62 20.34 -0.52
C LEU A 72 20.07 20.12 -0.05
N ILE A 73 20.47 18.86 0.14
CA ILE A 73 21.85 18.53 0.52
C ILE A 73 22.81 18.95 -0.60
N ASP A 74 22.49 18.65 -1.86
CA ASP A 74 23.33 18.99 -3.02
C ASP A 74 23.50 20.51 -3.20
N ILE A 75 22.50 21.34 -2.83
CA ILE A 75 22.60 22.81 -2.88
C ILE A 75 23.49 23.37 -1.76
N MET A 76 23.54 22.69 -0.60
CA MET A 76 24.31 23.14 0.56
C MET A 76 25.79 22.70 0.51
N ALA A 77 26.11 21.70 -0.31
CA ALA A 77 27.46 21.19 -0.54
C ALA A 77 28.27 22.10 -1.48
#